data_AF-A0A7J9VMW5-F1
#
_entry.id   AF-A0A7J9VMW5-F1
#
_cell.length_a   1.000
_cell.length_b   1.000
_cell.length_c   1.000
_cell.angle_alpha   90.00
_cell.angle_beta   90.00
_cell.angle_gamma   90.00
#
_symmetry.space_group_name_H-M   'P 1'
#
loop_
_entity.id
_entity.type
_entity.pdbx_description
1 polymer ?
#
loop_
_entity_poly.entity_id
_entity_poly.type
_entity_poly.pdbx_seq_one_letter_code
_entity_poly.pdbx_strand_id
1 'polypeptide(L)'
;MSHLTELAAELDARLADADAALAARYPGDPVGRRPVHTVYVPADRFHADVVAEWGRRAREALDLHGGTAAELAEVFGLDERLVSEVHERVRRKLEHEPIEDLRIDFEDGYGVRPDAEEDHAATDAARALATAAASGEAPPFCGIRIKGLEAPTRARGLRTLDRFTGELAAHGGLPGGFTVTLPKVSSVEQVEAMVHVCERLERAHGLADGRLRFEIQVETPQAVVGADGTALVARMIHAAQGRCDGLHFGTYDYTEACGVAGPYQSMEHPAADHAKAVMQVAAAGTGVRLSDGSTNVLPVGDRNDVRSAWRLHGRLVRRSLERGFYQGWDLHPGQLPSRFLATYAFYRERLPAAAQRLRAYSDQPSADEPPGLLDEPATVAALRGFLARGIACGALDPDEVDPGLAEFNSLPEADLRSRLLACCDVESWADALLMGRPYATRDDPVERADEAARSWTADEVERALAAHPRIGERAGGDGRTARWSRAEQSGVSRDMSTAEALATANREYEARFGHVFLICASGLGAGEILESLRLRLTHGPETEARVVADELRKIALLRLKKVLDP
;
A
#
# COMPACT_ATOMS: atom_id res chain seq x y z
N MET A 1 40.31 -14.79 12.47
CA MET A 1 39.20 -13.90 12.09
C MET A 1 39.58 -12.48 12.45
N SER A 2 39.01 -11.44 11.84
CA SER A 2 39.34 -10.07 12.28
C SER A 2 38.71 -9.82 13.65
N HIS A 3 39.33 -8.98 14.49
CA HIS A 3 38.76 -8.53 15.76
C HIS A 3 37.32 -8.00 15.60
N LEU A 4 37.00 -7.38 14.45
CA LEU A 4 35.64 -6.93 14.13
C LEU A 4 34.66 -8.09 13.90
N THR A 5 35.10 -9.21 13.32
CA THR A 5 34.26 -10.39 13.12
C THR A 5 33.92 -11.05 14.45
N GLU A 6 34.89 -11.13 15.37
CA GLU A 6 34.70 -11.66 16.72
C GLU A 6 33.75 -10.78 17.53
N LEU A 7 33.96 -9.47 17.51
CA LEU A 7 33.05 -8.52 18.15
C LEU A 7 31.62 -8.59 17.58
N ALA A 8 31.47 -8.70 16.26
CA ALA A 8 30.16 -8.83 15.62
C ALA A 8 29.43 -10.11 16.10
N ALA A 9 30.12 -11.26 16.10
CA ALA A 9 29.54 -12.51 16.57
C ALA A 9 29.16 -12.48 18.06
N GLU A 10 29.95 -11.82 18.90
CA GLU A 10 29.59 -11.59 20.31
C GLU A 10 28.33 -10.71 20.45
N LEU A 11 28.21 -9.66 19.64
CA LEU A 11 27.04 -8.79 19.66
C LEU A 11 25.80 -9.51 19.13
N ASP A 12 25.89 -10.28 18.04
CA ASP A 12 24.81 -11.11 17.52
C ASP A 12 24.29 -12.07 18.59
N ALA A 13 25.19 -12.75 19.31
CA ALA A 13 24.82 -13.64 20.40
C ALA A 13 24.15 -12.92 21.58
N ARG A 14 24.59 -11.69 21.89
CA ARG A 14 24.01 -10.88 22.99
C ARG A 14 22.65 -10.28 22.62
N LEU A 15 22.40 -9.98 21.34
CA LEU A 15 21.20 -9.31 20.87
C LEU A 15 20.14 -10.25 20.29
N ALA A 16 20.47 -11.52 20.00
CA ALA A 16 19.58 -12.49 19.38
C ALA A 16 18.17 -12.55 20.01
N ASP A 17 18.06 -12.60 21.34
CA ASP A 17 16.75 -12.65 22.01
C ASP A 17 15.96 -11.34 21.85
N ALA A 18 16.64 -10.19 21.85
CA ALA A 18 16.02 -8.89 21.64
C ALA A 18 15.52 -8.73 20.21
N ASP A 19 16.32 -9.16 19.23
CA ASP A 19 15.96 -9.14 17.81
C ASP A 19 14.81 -10.10 17.51
N ALA A 20 14.83 -11.31 18.08
CA ALA A 20 13.73 -12.26 17.97
C ALA A 20 12.44 -11.72 18.61
N ALA A 21 12.53 -11.07 19.78
CA ALA A 21 11.38 -10.44 20.42
C ALA A 21 10.83 -9.27 19.62
N LEU A 22 11.70 -8.46 19.01
CA LEU A 22 11.32 -7.36 18.13
C LEU A 22 10.59 -7.90 16.89
N ALA A 23 11.18 -8.87 16.18
CA ALA A 23 10.59 -9.47 14.98
C ALA A 23 9.22 -10.13 15.27
N ALA A 24 9.08 -10.82 16.41
CA ALA A 24 7.83 -11.48 16.79
C ALA A 24 6.71 -10.48 17.17
N ARG A 25 7.06 -9.35 17.81
CA ARG A 25 6.09 -8.34 18.25
C ARG A 25 5.75 -7.32 17.16
N TYR A 26 6.67 -7.12 16.22
CA TYR A 26 6.56 -6.12 15.16
C TYR A 26 6.85 -6.75 13.79
N PRO A 27 5.99 -7.65 13.30
CA PRO A 27 6.19 -8.34 12.03
C PRO A 27 6.05 -7.43 10.79
N GLY A 28 5.66 -6.17 10.97
CA GLY A 28 5.38 -5.22 9.90
C GLY A 28 3.91 -5.21 9.49
N ASP A 29 3.62 -4.40 8.47
CA ASP A 29 2.28 -4.26 7.93
C ASP A 29 1.86 -5.49 7.11
N PRO A 30 0.65 -6.06 7.32
CA PRO A 30 0.18 -7.15 6.48
C PRO A 30 0.05 -6.70 5.03
N VAL A 31 0.49 -7.59 4.12
CA VAL A 31 0.35 -7.44 2.68
C VAL A 31 -1.12 -7.66 2.30
N GLY A 32 -1.68 -6.75 1.50
CA GLY A 32 -3.02 -6.89 0.95
C GLY A 32 -3.86 -5.64 1.05
N ARG A 33 -5.10 -5.75 0.56
CA ARG A 33 -6.07 -4.68 0.56
C ARG A 33 -6.52 -4.34 1.98
N ARG A 34 -6.73 -3.05 2.25
CA ARG A 34 -7.34 -2.54 3.49
C ARG A 34 -8.59 -1.76 3.12
N PRO A 35 -9.68 -1.86 3.89
CA PRO A 35 -10.86 -1.08 3.61
C PRO A 35 -10.65 0.39 3.98
N VAL A 36 -11.22 1.31 3.20
CA VAL A 36 -11.19 2.76 3.47
C VAL A 36 -12.24 3.18 4.49
N HIS A 37 -13.21 2.31 4.75
CA HIS A 37 -14.25 2.52 5.73
C HIS A 37 -14.77 1.21 6.33
N THR A 38 -15.46 1.29 7.46
CA THR A 38 -16.33 0.24 8.00
C THR A 38 -17.72 0.84 8.21
N VAL A 39 -18.75 0.19 7.69
CA VAL A 39 -20.14 0.58 7.99
C VAL A 39 -20.68 -0.24 9.15
N TYR A 40 -21.41 0.41 10.05
CA TYR A 40 -22.12 -0.26 11.13
C TYR A 40 -23.61 -0.29 10.81
N VAL A 41 -24.18 -1.49 10.68
CA VAL A 41 -25.60 -1.70 10.37
C VAL A 41 -26.27 -2.39 11.55
N PRO A 42 -27.28 -1.78 12.19
CA PRO A 42 -28.06 -2.44 13.25
C PRO A 42 -28.58 -3.80 12.80
N ALA A 43 -28.50 -4.81 13.67
CA ALA A 43 -28.84 -6.19 13.32
C ALA A 43 -30.28 -6.36 12.80
N ASP A 44 -31.24 -5.56 13.28
CA ASP A 44 -32.64 -5.55 12.81
C ASP A 44 -32.83 -4.93 11.41
N ARG A 45 -31.78 -4.28 10.88
CA ARG A 45 -31.78 -3.68 9.54
C ARG A 45 -30.86 -4.42 8.58
N PHE A 46 -30.17 -5.45 9.03
CA PHE A 46 -29.28 -6.23 8.18
C PHE A 46 -30.05 -7.31 7.41
N HIS A 47 -29.81 -7.39 6.10
CA HIS A 47 -30.31 -8.43 5.21
C HIS A 47 -29.35 -8.62 4.04
N ALA A 48 -29.51 -9.70 3.26
CA ALA A 48 -28.57 -10.07 2.19
C ALA A 48 -28.34 -8.94 1.16
N ASP A 49 -29.39 -8.21 0.80
CA ASP A 49 -29.32 -7.12 -0.20
C ASP A 49 -28.80 -5.76 0.33
N VAL A 50 -28.37 -5.67 1.59
CA VAL A 50 -28.08 -4.36 2.24
C VAL A 50 -26.99 -3.57 1.51
N VAL A 51 -25.99 -4.26 0.95
CA VAL A 51 -24.89 -3.63 0.20
C VAL A 51 -25.42 -2.94 -1.06
N ALA A 52 -26.25 -3.67 -1.83
CA ALA A 52 -26.87 -3.13 -3.04
C ALA A 52 -27.85 -2.00 -2.73
N GLU A 53 -28.61 -2.08 -1.63
CA GLU A 53 -29.48 -1.00 -1.19
C GLU A 53 -28.69 0.28 -0.85
N TRP A 54 -27.62 0.15 -0.05
CA TRP A 54 -26.78 1.29 0.31
C TRP A 54 -26.14 1.93 -0.93
N GLY A 55 -25.68 1.13 -1.89
CA GLY A 55 -25.17 1.64 -3.17
C GLY A 55 -26.20 2.41 -3.98
N ARG A 56 -27.45 1.92 -4.06
CA ARG A 56 -28.56 2.66 -4.70
C ARG A 56 -28.83 3.99 -3.99
N ARG A 57 -29.02 3.96 -2.67
CA ARG A 57 -29.34 5.15 -1.87
C ARG A 57 -28.22 6.20 -1.90
N ALA A 58 -26.96 5.77 -1.91
CA ALA A 58 -25.82 6.66 -2.05
C ALA A 58 -25.77 7.34 -3.42
N ARG A 59 -26.06 6.60 -4.50
CA ARG A 59 -26.15 7.16 -5.86
C ARG A 59 -27.33 8.11 -6.01
N GLU A 60 -28.49 7.77 -5.46
CA GLU A 60 -29.65 8.67 -5.43
C GLU A 60 -29.34 9.98 -4.70
N ALA A 61 -28.66 9.92 -3.55
CA ALA A 61 -28.22 11.11 -2.84
C ALA A 61 -27.22 11.94 -3.67
N LEU A 62 -26.28 11.29 -4.35
CA LEU A 62 -25.33 11.95 -5.24
C LEU A 62 -26.03 12.61 -6.43
N ASP A 63 -26.99 11.94 -7.06
CA ASP A 63 -27.75 12.47 -8.20
C ASP A 63 -28.62 13.68 -7.79
N LEU A 64 -29.27 13.59 -6.62
CA LEU A 64 -30.19 14.62 -6.15
C LEU A 64 -29.46 15.87 -5.60
N HIS A 65 -28.34 15.68 -4.89
CA HIS A 65 -27.67 16.75 -4.15
C HIS A 65 -26.28 17.11 -4.69
N GLY A 66 -25.69 16.29 -5.55
CA GLY A 66 -24.37 16.52 -6.16
C GLY A 66 -24.37 17.76 -7.05
N GLY A 67 -25.24 17.80 -8.05
CA GLY A 67 -25.23 18.88 -9.04
C GLY A 67 -24.08 18.73 -10.04
N THR A 68 -23.47 19.83 -10.48
CA THR A 68 -22.32 19.80 -11.40
C THR A 68 -20.99 19.52 -10.69
N ALA A 69 -19.93 19.19 -11.45
CA ALA A 69 -18.57 19.05 -10.92
C ALA A 69 -18.09 20.33 -10.21
N ALA A 70 -18.41 21.51 -10.76
CA ALA A 70 -18.10 22.80 -10.15
C ALA A 70 -18.81 23.00 -8.80
N GLU A 71 -20.09 22.64 -8.70
CA GLU A 71 -20.82 22.72 -7.43
C GLU A 71 -20.25 21.75 -6.38
N LEU A 72 -19.91 20.52 -6.78
CA LEU A 72 -19.27 19.56 -5.89
C LEU A 72 -17.88 20.04 -5.44
N ALA A 73 -17.10 20.63 -6.34
CA ALA A 73 -15.81 21.22 -6.03
C ALA A 73 -15.92 22.31 -4.95
N GLU A 74 -16.95 23.16 -5.02
CA GLU A 74 -17.25 24.14 -3.97
C GLU A 74 -17.67 23.50 -2.64
N VAL A 75 -18.47 22.42 -2.68
CA VAL A 75 -18.87 21.69 -1.46
C VAL A 75 -17.66 21.14 -0.72
N PHE A 76 -16.72 20.52 -1.44
CA PHE A 76 -15.56 19.85 -0.85
C PHE A 76 -14.31 20.73 -0.73
N GLY A 77 -14.32 21.93 -1.32
CA GLY A 77 -13.14 22.82 -1.35
C GLY A 77 -12.00 22.24 -2.18
N LEU A 78 -12.31 21.66 -3.35
CA LEU A 78 -11.38 20.97 -4.24
C LEU A 78 -11.31 21.66 -5.62
N ASP A 79 -10.32 21.30 -6.42
CA ASP A 79 -10.21 21.71 -7.82
C ASP A 79 -11.30 21.05 -8.68
N GLU A 80 -11.92 21.80 -9.59
CA GLU A 80 -13.02 21.32 -10.43
C GLU A 80 -12.60 20.18 -11.36
N ARG A 81 -11.40 20.25 -11.96
CA ARG A 81 -10.89 19.20 -12.85
C ARG A 81 -10.66 17.91 -12.06
N LEU A 82 -10.10 18.01 -10.86
CA LEU A 82 -9.94 16.87 -9.96
C LEU A 82 -11.30 16.25 -9.62
N VAL A 83 -12.31 17.05 -9.27
CA VAL A 83 -13.64 16.52 -8.96
C VAL A 83 -14.30 15.86 -10.16
N SER A 84 -14.13 16.41 -11.36
CA SER A 84 -14.63 15.80 -12.60
C SER A 84 -14.05 14.40 -12.83
N GLU A 85 -12.73 14.23 -12.62
CA GLU A 85 -12.07 12.92 -12.71
C GLU A 85 -12.52 11.94 -11.61
N VAL A 86 -12.70 12.44 -10.38
CA VAL A 86 -13.10 11.62 -9.22
C VAL A 86 -14.56 11.20 -9.31
N HIS A 87 -15.45 12.06 -9.84
CA HIS A 87 -16.89 11.83 -9.87
C HIS A 87 -17.26 10.49 -10.51
N GLU A 88 -16.75 10.22 -11.72
CA GLU A 88 -17.05 8.97 -12.43
C GLU A 88 -16.51 7.74 -11.70
N ARG A 89 -15.32 7.84 -11.08
CA ARG A 89 -14.77 6.75 -10.26
C ARG A 89 -15.63 6.48 -9.03
N VAL A 90 -16.11 7.53 -8.36
CA VAL A 90 -17.01 7.42 -7.21
C VAL A 90 -18.34 6.79 -7.63
N ARG A 91 -18.93 7.20 -8.75
CA ARG A 91 -20.17 6.57 -9.25
C ARG A 91 -19.99 5.07 -9.48
N ARG A 92 -18.91 4.67 -10.17
CA ARG A 92 -18.59 3.25 -10.39
C ARG A 92 -18.39 2.50 -9.08
N LYS A 93 -17.71 3.12 -8.10
CA LYS A 93 -17.50 2.55 -6.77
C LYS A 93 -18.82 2.31 -6.05
N LEU A 94 -19.71 3.30 -6.02
CA LEU A 94 -21.03 3.19 -5.38
C LEU A 94 -21.95 2.16 -6.07
N GLU A 95 -21.72 1.89 -7.35
CA GLU A 95 -22.47 0.89 -8.10
C GLU A 95 -21.97 -0.54 -7.86
N HIS A 96 -20.65 -0.76 -7.87
CA HIS A 96 -20.07 -2.10 -7.88
C HIS A 96 -19.56 -2.56 -6.51
N GLU A 97 -19.14 -1.63 -5.65
CA GLU A 97 -18.58 -1.95 -4.34
C GLU A 97 -18.77 -0.77 -3.35
N PRO A 98 -20.02 -0.44 -2.99
CA PRO A 98 -20.33 0.71 -2.13
C PRO A 98 -19.88 0.53 -0.68
N ILE A 99 -19.67 -0.71 -0.24
CA ILE A 99 -19.27 -1.06 1.12
C ILE A 99 -18.06 -1.98 1.03
N GLU A 100 -16.90 -1.54 1.53
CA GLU A 100 -15.68 -2.36 1.57
C GLU A 100 -15.61 -3.22 2.83
N ASP A 101 -16.12 -2.71 3.96
CA ASP A 101 -16.16 -3.42 5.23
C ASP A 101 -17.46 -3.15 5.98
N LEU A 102 -18.04 -4.18 6.59
CA LEU A 102 -19.33 -4.11 7.29
C LEU A 102 -19.28 -4.79 8.65
N ARG A 103 -19.86 -4.16 9.67
CA ARG A 103 -20.15 -4.77 10.97
C ARG A 103 -21.65 -4.80 11.19
N ILE A 104 -22.18 -6.01 11.39
CA ILE A 104 -23.54 -6.22 11.86
C ILE A 104 -23.53 -5.89 13.34
N ASP A 105 -24.23 -4.83 13.70
CA ASP A 105 -24.15 -4.23 15.02
C ASP A 105 -25.23 -4.80 15.94
N PHE A 106 -24.81 -5.47 17.02
CA PHE A 106 -25.65 -5.92 18.12
C PHE A 106 -25.47 -5.06 19.37
N GLU A 107 -24.77 -3.94 19.27
CA GLU A 107 -24.46 -3.07 20.39
C GLU A 107 -25.29 -1.78 20.34
N ASP A 108 -24.69 -0.58 20.32
CA ASP A 108 -25.40 0.67 20.52
C ASP A 108 -26.41 0.98 19.39
N GLY A 109 -26.09 0.62 18.14
CA GLY A 109 -26.97 0.83 16.99
C GLY A 109 -28.22 -0.05 16.99
N TYR A 110 -28.13 -1.24 17.60
CA TYR A 110 -29.26 -2.16 17.78
C TYR A 110 -30.03 -1.88 19.08
N GLY A 111 -29.31 -1.49 20.13
CA GLY A 111 -29.83 -1.20 21.45
C GLY A 111 -30.08 -2.45 22.29
N VAL A 112 -30.97 -2.31 23.28
CA VAL A 112 -31.34 -3.39 24.22
C VAL A 112 -32.61 -4.07 23.73
N ARG A 113 -32.61 -5.41 23.69
CA ARG A 113 -33.76 -6.25 23.34
C ARG A 113 -33.91 -7.41 24.32
N PRO A 114 -35.11 -8.02 24.42
CA PRO A 114 -35.28 -9.29 25.11
C PRO A 114 -34.38 -10.39 24.52
N ASP A 115 -33.91 -11.30 25.37
CA ASP A 115 -32.98 -12.36 24.98
C ASP A 115 -33.43 -13.20 23.78
N ALA A 116 -34.72 -13.52 23.71
CA ALA A 116 -35.28 -14.32 22.62
C ALA A 116 -35.28 -13.55 21.29
N GLU A 117 -35.50 -12.24 21.33
CA GLU A 117 -35.49 -11.38 20.14
C GLU A 117 -34.05 -11.24 19.60
N GLU A 118 -33.08 -10.98 20.47
CA GLU A 118 -31.68 -10.89 20.07
C GLU A 118 -31.12 -12.24 19.58
N ASP A 119 -31.56 -13.36 20.17
CA ASP A 119 -31.22 -14.70 19.68
C ASP A 119 -31.71 -14.95 18.25
N HIS A 120 -32.95 -14.55 17.94
CA HIS A 120 -33.49 -14.67 16.59
C HIS A 120 -32.73 -13.76 15.62
N ALA A 121 -32.53 -12.49 15.99
CA ALA A 121 -31.77 -11.55 15.16
C ALA A 121 -30.34 -12.02 14.87
N ALA A 122 -29.64 -12.61 15.86
CA ALA A 122 -28.31 -13.21 15.67
C ALA A 122 -28.33 -14.34 14.63
N THR A 123 -29.35 -15.19 14.69
CA THR A 123 -29.49 -16.32 13.77
C THR A 123 -29.85 -15.83 12.36
N ASP A 124 -30.82 -14.91 12.25
CA ASP A 124 -31.31 -14.39 10.98
C ASP A 124 -30.22 -13.58 10.26
N ALA A 125 -29.48 -12.74 10.98
CA ALA A 125 -28.38 -11.96 10.41
C ALA A 125 -27.22 -12.86 9.95
N ALA A 126 -26.90 -13.93 10.68
CA ALA A 126 -25.88 -14.90 10.26
C ALA A 126 -26.31 -15.65 8.99
N ARG A 127 -27.57 -16.08 8.89
CA ARG A 127 -28.12 -16.68 7.67
C ARG A 127 -28.06 -15.72 6.49
N ALA A 128 -28.48 -14.47 6.68
CA ALA A 128 -28.42 -13.44 5.63
C ALA A 128 -26.99 -13.20 5.15
N LEU A 129 -26.01 -13.14 6.06
CA LEU A 129 -24.60 -12.99 5.70
C LEU A 129 -24.07 -14.22 4.94
N ALA A 130 -24.43 -15.44 5.37
CA ALA A 130 -24.07 -16.65 4.64
C ALA A 130 -24.66 -16.68 3.23
N THR A 131 -25.91 -16.24 3.06
CA THR A 131 -26.54 -16.10 1.74
C THR A 131 -25.79 -15.10 0.86
N ALA A 132 -25.50 -13.91 1.37
CA ALA A 132 -24.74 -12.89 0.62
C ALA A 132 -23.31 -13.37 0.28
N ALA A 133 -22.65 -14.10 1.17
CA ALA A 133 -21.32 -14.67 0.91
C ALA A 133 -21.38 -15.75 -0.18
N ALA A 134 -22.40 -16.60 -0.17
CA ALA A 134 -22.59 -17.65 -1.18
C ALA A 134 -22.95 -17.09 -2.56
N SER A 135 -23.64 -15.96 -2.64
CA SER A 135 -23.94 -15.26 -3.91
C SER A 135 -22.82 -14.35 -4.40
N GLY A 136 -21.76 -14.14 -3.60
CA GLY A 136 -20.68 -13.20 -3.92
C GLY A 136 -21.07 -11.72 -3.74
N GLU A 137 -22.15 -11.45 -3.01
CA GLU A 137 -22.68 -10.10 -2.75
C GLU A 137 -22.26 -9.54 -1.39
N ALA A 138 -21.66 -10.37 -0.53
CA ALA A 138 -21.06 -9.91 0.72
C ALA A 138 -19.86 -8.96 0.45
N PRO A 139 -19.65 -7.94 1.30
CA PRO A 139 -18.49 -7.07 1.16
C PRO A 139 -17.18 -7.87 1.38
N PRO A 140 -16.04 -7.42 0.82
CA PRO A 140 -14.75 -8.10 0.94
C PRO A 140 -14.31 -8.34 2.39
N PHE A 141 -14.71 -7.43 3.30
CA PHE A 141 -14.54 -7.56 4.73
C PHE A 141 -15.91 -7.47 5.40
N CYS A 142 -16.15 -8.31 6.40
CA CYS A 142 -17.41 -8.33 7.11
C CYS A 142 -17.22 -8.80 8.56
N GLY A 143 -18.24 -8.68 9.38
CA GLY A 143 -18.11 -9.04 10.77
C GLY A 143 -19.33 -8.70 11.60
N ILE A 144 -19.16 -8.87 12.91
CA ILE A 144 -20.17 -8.57 13.92
C ILE A 144 -19.55 -7.66 14.97
N ARG A 145 -20.31 -6.64 15.41
CA ARG A 145 -20.03 -5.95 16.67
C ARG A 145 -20.94 -6.51 17.75
N ILE A 146 -20.34 -7.14 18.76
CA ILE A 146 -21.07 -7.77 19.86
C ILE A 146 -21.23 -6.77 21.01
N LYS A 147 -22.04 -7.11 22.02
CA LYS A 147 -22.00 -6.37 23.29
C LYS A 147 -20.66 -6.62 24.02
N GLY A 148 -20.18 -5.61 24.75
CA GLY A 148 -18.89 -5.65 25.45
C GLY A 148 -18.77 -6.76 26.50
N LEU A 149 -17.54 -6.99 26.98
CA LEU A 149 -17.23 -8.00 28.02
C LEU A 149 -17.34 -7.47 29.45
N GLU A 150 -17.94 -6.29 29.63
CA GLU A 150 -18.31 -5.77 30.94
C GLU A 150 -19.30 -6.70 31.65
N ALA A 151 -19.30 -6.71 32.97
CA ALA A 151 -20.15 -7.63 33.74
C ALA A 151 -21.65 -7.60 33.36
N PRO A 152 -22.28 -6.43 33.09
CA PRO A 152 -23.71 -6.38 32.76
C PRO A 152 -24.06 -6.97 31.39
N THR A 153 -23.14 -6.93 30.43
CA THR A 153 -23.40 -7.22 29.01
C THR A 153 -22.73 -8.51 28.52
N ARG A 154 -21.69 -8.98 29.22
CA ARG A 154 -20.87 -10.15 28.83
C ARG A 154 -21.68 -11.38 28.48
N ALA A 155 -22.63 -11.78 29.32
CA ALA A 155 -23.39 -13.00 29.10
C ALA A 155 -24.20 -12.93 27.78
N ARG A 156 -24.82 -11.77 27.51
CA ARG A 156 -25.59 -11.52 26.30
C ARG A 156 -24.66 -11.46 25.07
N GLY A 157 -23.54 -10.74 25.16
CA GLY A 157 -22.55 -10.64 24.08
C GLY A 157 -22.00 -12.01 23.65
N LEU A 158 -21.65 -12.87 24.63
CA LEU A 158 -21.17 -14.23 24.36
C LEU A 158 -22.23 -15.11 23.69
N ARG A 159 -23.48 -15.05 24.17
CA ARG A 159 -24.61 -15.80 23.59
C ARG A 159 -24.88 -15.38 22.14
N THR A 160 -24.80 -14.09 21.85
CA THR A 160 -24.95 -13.55 20.49
C THR A 160 -23.81 -14.02 19.58
N LEU A 161 -22.56 -13.93 20.04
CA LEU A 161 -21.40 -14.39 19.26
C LEU A 161 -21.44 -15.90 18.99
N ASP A 162 -21.76 -16.71 19.99
CA ASP A 162 -21.85 -18.17 19.87
C ASP A 162 -22.90 -18.58 18.83
N ARG A 163 -24.10 -18.01 18.92
CA ARG A 163 -25.18 -18.27 17.95
C ARG A 163 -24.79 -17.83 16.54
N PHE A 164 -24.26 -16.63 16.40
CA PHE A 164 -23.91 -16.08 15.10
C PHE A 164 -22.81 -16.90 14.42
N THR A 165 -21.74 -17.25 15.16
CA THR A 165 -20.62 -18.03 14.63
C THR A 165 -20.99 -19.49 14.37
N GLY A 166 -21.81 -20.10 15.23
CA GLY A 166 -22.33 -21.45 15.02
C GLY A 166 -23.24 -21.56 13.79
N GLU A 167 -24.08 -20.55 13.57
CA GLU A 167 -24.97 -20.51 12.40
C GLU A 167 -24.17 -20.36 11.10
N LEU A 168 -23.14 -19.50 11.07
CA LEU A 168 -22.22 -19.41 9.93
C LEU A 168 -21.43 -20.71 9.70
N ALA A 169 -20.92 -21.33 10.77
CA ALA A 169 -20.20 -22.61 10.69
C ALA A 169 -21.07 -23.70 10.06
N ALA A 170 -22.37 -23.74 10.38
CA ALA A 170 -23.33 -24.66 9.78
C ALA A 170 -23.62 -24.36 8.29
N HIS A 171 -23.34 -23.15 7.80
CA HIS A 171 -23.66 -22.68 6.45
C HIS A 171 -22.41 -22.35 5.60
N GLY A 172 -21.35 -23.16 5.74
CA GLY A 172 -20.15 -23.06 4.90
C GLY A 172 -18.97 -22.35 5.55
N GLY A 173 -19.08 -21.99 6.83
CA GLY A 173 -18.00 -21.39 7.60
C GLY A 173 -18.05 -19.87 7.61
N LEU A 174 -17.07 -19.27 8.29
CA LEU A 174 -16.95 -17.81 8.36
C LEU A 174 -16.45 -17.26 7.00
N PRO A 175 -17.07 -16.22 6.43
CA PRO A 175 -16.61 -15.59 5.19
C PRO A 175 -15.17 -15.07 5.27
N GLY A 176 -14.50 -14.96 4.13
CA GLY A 176 -13.17 -14.31 4.05
C GLY A 176 -13.22 -12.91 4.67
N GLY A 177 -12.17 -12.54 5.42
CA GLY A 177 -12.12 -11.24 6.10
C GLY A 177 -13.06 -11.09 7.32
N PHE A 178 -13.77 -12.15 7.74
CA PHE A 178 -14.64 -12.10 8.92
C PHE A 178 -13.87 -11.74 10.20
N THR A 179 -14.35 -10.74 10.94
CA THR A 179 -13.79 -10.33 12.24
C THR A 179 -14.88 -9.92 13.24
N VAL A 180 -14.53 -9.92 14.53
CA VAL A 180 -15.43 -9.51 15.62
C VAL A 180 -14.97 -8.17 16.17
N THR A 181 -15.83 -7.16 16.21
CA THR A 181 -15.52 -5.91 16.93
C THR A 181 -15.93 -6.07 18.40
N LEU A 182 -14.94 -5.93 19.30
CA LEU A 182 -15.13 -5.93 20.75
C LEU A 182 -15.22 -4.49 21.26
N PRO A 183 -16.41 -4.00 21.66
CA PRO A 183 -16.57 -2.64 22.14
C PRO A 183 -16.21 -2.47 23.62
N LYS A 184 -16.07 -1.21 24.03
CA LYS A 184 -15.93 -0.74 25.41
C LYS A 184 -14.84 -1.47 26.19
N VAL A 185 -13.75 -1.82 25.51
CA VAL A 185 -12.58 -2.42 26.15
C VAL A 185 -11.96 -1.39 27.09
N SER A 186 -11.63 -1.82 28.30
CA SER A 186 -11.09 -0.96 29.36
C SER A 186 -9.92 -1.60 30.12
N SER A 187 -9.56 -2.84 29.80
CA SER A 187 -8.52 -3.61 30.50
C SER A 187 -7.86 -4.64 29.59
N VAL A 188 -6.62 -5.01 29.90
CA VAL A 188 -5.86 -6.04 29.16
C VAL A 188 -6.52 -7.41 29.36
N GLU A 189 -7.04 -7.65 30.55
CA GLU A 189 -7.73 -8.87 30.95
C GLU A 189 -8.99 -9.14 30.11
N GLN A 190 -9.69 -8.10 29.64
CA GLN A 190 -10.79 -8.26 28.69
C GLN A 190 -10.31 -8.76 27.32
N VAL A 191 -9.12 -8.36 26.88
CA VAL A 191 -8.52 -8.83 25.62
C VAL A 191 -8.06 -10.28 25.76
N GLU A 192 -7.41 -10.65 26.86
CA GLU A 192 -7.05 -12.04 27.16
C GLU A 192 -8.29 -12.94 27.25
N ALA A 193 -9.36 -12.44 27.88
CA ALA A 193 -10.64 -13.13 27.91
C ALA A 193 -11.23 -13.31 26.49
N MET A 194 -11.10 -12.31 25.62
CA MET A 194 -11.54 -12.43 24.23
C MET A 194 -10.75 -13.47 23.45
N VAL A 195 -9.43 -13.57 23.65
CA VAL A 195 -8.61 -14.67 23.08
C VAL A 195 -9.17 -16.03 23.53
N HIS A 196 -9.44 -16.19 24.83
CA HIS A 196 -10.04 -17.41 25.36
C HIS A 196 -11.41 -17.72 24.73
N VAL A 197 -12.25 -16.70 24.55
CA VAL A 197 -13.56 -16.85 23.88
C VAL A 197 -13.38 -17.33 22.45
N CYS A 198 -12.50 -16.72 21.66
CA CYS A 198 -12.21 -17.15 20.28
C CYS A 198 -11.82 -18.63 20.23
N GLU A 199 -10.85 -19.06 21.04
CA GLU A 199 -10.41 -20.46 21.05
C GLU A 199 -11.52 -21.44 21.48
N ARG A 200 -12.38 -21.04 22.43
CA ARG A 200 -13.48 -21.88 22.88
C ARG A 200 -14.54 -22.03 21.80
N LEU A 201 -14.88 -20.95 21.10
CA LEU A 201 -15.84 -20.98 20.00
C LEU A 201 -15.29 -21.69 18.77
N GLU A 202 -14.00 -21.52 18.45
CA GLU A 202 -13.33 -22.28 17.39
C GLU A 202 -13.48 -23.79 17.61
N ARG A 203 -13.17 -24.27 18.82
CA ARG A 203 -13.34 -25.68 19.19
C ARG A 203 -14.81 -26.12 19.20
N ALA A 204 -15.72 -25.28 19.69
CA ALA A 204 -17.13 -25.62 19.77
C ALA A 204 -17.78 -25.78 18.39
N HIS A 205 -17.38 -24.95 17.42
CA HIS A 205 -17.96 -24.88 16.08
C HIS A 205 -17.09 -25.55 15.00
N GLY A 206 -16.00 -26.20 15.38
CA GLY A 206 -15.10 -26.92 14.46
C GLY A 206 -14.35 -26.01 13.48
N LEU A 207 -14.06 -24.77 13.88
CA LEU A 207 -13.26 -23.82 13.10
C LEU A 207 -11.77 -24.09 13.30
N ALA A 208 -10.96 -23.74 12.29
CA ALA A 208 -9.50 -23.81 12.41
C ALA A 208 -8.97 -22.88 13.53
N ASP A 209 -7.89 -23.30 14.19
CA ASP A 209 -7.23 -22.49 15.21
C ASP A 209 -6.80 -21.13 14.62
N GLY A 210 -7.10 -20.04 15.33
CA GLY A 210 -6.77 -18.68 14.88
C GLY A 210 -7.76 -18.08 13.88
N ARG A 211 -8.81 -18.81 13.50
CA ARG A 211 -9.81 -18.35 12.53
C ARG A 211 -10.66 -17.18 13.02
N LEU A 212 -11.00 -17.14 14.31
CA LEU A 212 -11.70 -16.03 14.94
C LEU A 212 -10.69 -14.97 15.39
N ARG A 213 -10.68 -13.87 14.63
CA ARG A 213 -9.91 -12.67 14.89
C ARG A 213 -10.85 -11.56 15.33
N PHE A 214 -10.31 -10.52 15.97
CA PHE A 214 -11.13 -9.44 16.50
C PHE A 214 -10.46 -8.08 16.37
N GLU A 215 -11.28 -7.05 16.44
CA GLU A 215 -10.89 -5.64 16.49
C GLU A 215 -11.23 -5.09 17.87
N ILE A 216 -10.40 -4.19 18.38
CA ILE A 216 -10.62 -3.53 19.67
C ILE A 216 -11.22 -2.16 19.38
N GLN A 217 -12.42 -1.89 19.89
CA GLN A 217 -12.96 -0.53 19.90
C GLN A 217 -12.30 0.23 21.06
N VAL A 218 -11.41 1.17 20.71
CA VAL A 218 -10.72 2.04 21.65
C VAL A 218 -11.62 3.25 21.90
N GLU A 219 -12.42 3.15 22.95
CA GLU A 219 -13.41 4.18 23.28
C GLU A 219 -13.55 4.48 24.77
N THR A 220 -12.70 3.87 25.59
CA THR A 220 -12.54 4.24 26.99
C THR A 220 -11.18 4.92 27.18
N PRO A 221 -11.07 5.97 28.01
CA PRO A 221 -9.78 6.57 28.35
C PRO A 221 -8.78 5.55 28.91
N GLN A 222 -9.29 4.56 29.65
CA GLN A 222 -8.50 3.49 30.26
C GLN A 222 -7.88 2.56 29.21
N ALA A 223 -8.52 2.34 28.06
CA ALA A 223 -7.87 1.63 26.96
C ALA A 223 -6.64 2.37 26.43
N VAL A 224 -6.63 3.70 26.49
CA VAL A 224 -5.49 4.51 26.03
C VAL A 224 -4.42 4.57 27.12
N VAL A 225 -4.77 5.00 28.33
CA VAL A 225 -3.83 5.22 29.45
C VAL A 225 -4.30 4.48 30.70
N GLY A 226 -3.44 3.59 31.19
CA GLY A 226 -3.66 2.85 32.44
C GLY A 226 -3.47 3.72 33.68
N ALA A 227 -3.95 3.21 34.82
CA ALA A 227 -3.79 3.90 36.12
C ALA A 227 -2.32 4.12 36.53
N ASP A 228 -1.39 3.34 35.96
CA ASP A 228 0.06 3.46 36.15
C ASP A 228 0.74 4.39 35.12
N GLY A 229 -0.05 5.03 34.24
CA GLY A 229 0.44 5.89 33.17
C GLY A 229 0.94 5.14 31.93
N THR A 230 0.81 3.81 31.88
CA THR A 230 1.21 3.03 30.70
C THR A 230 0.20 3.16 29.57
N ALA A 231 0.67 3.08 28.31
CA ALA A 231 -0.20 3.00 27.15
C ALA A 231 -0.82 1.59 27.06
N LEU A 232 -2.00 1.39 27.66
CA LEU A 232 -2.61 0.06 27.76
C LEU A 232 -2.95 -0.52 26.39
N VAL A 233 -3.31 0.32 25.41
CA VAL A 233 -3.57 -0.10 24.02
C VAL A 233 -2.39 -0.88 23.41
N ALA A 234 -1.15 -0.54 23.74
CA ALA A 234 0.03 -1.30 23.28
C ALA A 234 0.09 -2.69 23.93
N ARG A 235 -0.23 -2.79 25.23
CA ARG A 235 -0.29 -4.07 25.95
C ARG A 235 -1.43 -4.94 25.43
N MET A 236 -2.57 -4.33 25.13
CA MET A 236 -3.74 -5.00 24.55
C MET A 236 -3.44 -5.65 23.20
N ILE A 237 -2.73 -4.96 22.29
CA ILE A 237 -2.32 -5.54 20.99
C ILE A 237 -1.55 -6.85 21.19
N HIS A 238 -0.57 -6.86 22.09
CA HIS A 238 0.25 -8.03 22.33
C HIS A 238 -0.50 -9.13 23.11
N ALA A 239 -1.37 -8.75 24.05
CA ALA A 239 -2.22 -9.69 24.79
C ALA A 239 -3.24 -10.41 23.89
N ALA A 240 -3.55 -9.85 22.72
CA ALA A 240 -4.41 -10.49 21.72
C ALA A 240 -3.75 -11.67 21.00
N GLN A 241 -2.46 -11.97 21.24
CA GLN A 241 -1.76 -13.13 20.68
C GLN A 241 -1.89 -13.25 19.16
N GLY A 242 -1.75 -12.12 18.45
CA GLY A 242 -1.85 -12.05 17.00
C GLY A 242 -3.28 -12.11 16.44
N ARG A 243 -4.32 -12.16 17.27
CA ARG A 243 -5.74 -12.15 16.85
C ARG A 243 -6.34 -10.75 16.68
N CYS A 244 -5.64 -9.69 17.15
CA CYS A 244 -6.08 -8.31 16.95
C CYS A 244 -5.83 -7.89 15.50
N ASP A 245 -6.89 -7.56 14.77
CA ASP A 245 -6.84 -7.12 13.37
C ASP A 245 -6.79 -5.60 13.22
N GLY A 246 -7.42 -4.89 14.14
CA GLY A 246 -7.57 -3.45 14.07
C GLY A 246 -7.94 -2.82 15.39
N LEU A 247 -7.62 -1.54 15.52
CA LEU A 247 -8.11 -0.66 16.55
C LEU A 247 -9.09 0.33 15.93
N HIS A 248 -10.31 0.38 16.46
CA HIS A 248 -11.35 1.28 15.98
C HIS A 248 -11.62 2.36 17.02
N PHE A 249 -11.50 3.64 16.65
CA PHE A 249 -11.68 4.73 17.60
C PHE A 249 -13.16 5.12 17.79
N GLY A 250 -13.70 4.89 18.98
CA GLY A 250 -15.08 5.30 19.33
C GLY A 250 -15.13 6.77 19.76
N THR A 251 -15.40 7.66 18.81
CA THR A 251 -15.28 9.13 19.02
C THR A 251 -16.16 9.66 20.15
N TYR A 252 -17.43 9.26 20.18
CA TYR A 252 -18.42 9.86 21.08
C TYR A 252 -18.33 9.30 22.49
N ASP A 253 -18.22 7.98 22.65
CA ASP A 253 -17.99 7.35 23.96
C ASP A 253 -16.67 7.82 24.60
N TYR A 254 -15.59 7.90 23.81
CA TYR A 254 -14.31 8.37 24.32
C TYR A 254 -14.37 9.83 24.79
N THR A 255 -14.94 10.71 23.98
CA THR A 255 -14.99 12.14 24.31
C THR A 255 -15.97 12.44 25.44
N GLU A 256 -17.08 11.71 25.55
CA GLU A 256 -17.97 11.74 26.70
C GLU A 256 -17.25 11.34 27.98
N ALA A 257 -16.52 10.22 27.97
CA ALA A 257 -15.77 9.74 29.11
C ALA A 257 -14.62 10.69 29.53
N CYS A 258 -14.10 11.50 28.59
CA CYS A 258 -13.18 12.60 28.88
C CYS A 258 -13.86 13.87 29.42
N GLY A 259 -15.19 13.90 29.55
CA GLY A 259 -15.96 15.06 30.02
C GLY A 259 -16.19 16.13 28.96
N VAL A 260 -16.06 15.82 27.67
CA VAL A 260 -16.34 16.76 26.58
C VAL A 260 -17.85 16.92 26.41
N ALA A 261 -18.34 18.15 26.56
CA ALA A 261 -19.75 18.46 26.38
C ALA A 261 -20.23 18.19 24.95
N GLY A 262 -21.46 17.66 24.82
CA GLY A 262 -22.03 17.18 23.56
C GLY A 262 -21.81 18.07 22.32
N PRO A 263 -22.09 19.39 22.36
CA PRO A 263 -21.87 20.29 21.21
C PRO A 263 -20.41 20.41 20.74
N TYR A 264 -19.45 19.98 21.55
CA TYR A 264 -18.01 20.04 21.27
C TYR A 264 -17.41 18.66 21.01
N GLN A 265 -18.19 17.58 21.06
CA GLN A 265 -17.72 16.25 20.70
C GLN A 265 -17.46 16.18 19.20
N SER A 266 -16.24 15.76 18.84
CA SER A 266 -15.81 15.67 17.44
C SER A 266 -14.60 14.77 17.30
N MET A 267 -14.44 14.16 16.12
CA MET A 267 -13.26 13.41 15.72
C MET A 267 -11.98 14.26 15.73
N GLU A 268 -12.10 15.59 15.67
CA GLU A 268 -10.97 16.52 15.67
C GLU A 268 -10.72 17.19 17.03
N HIS A 269 -11.45 16.79 18.07
CA HIS A 269 -11.23 17.31 19.41
C HIS A 269 -9.81 16.93 19.90
N PRO A 270 -9.07 17.80 20.61
CA PRO A 270 -7.72 17.50 21.09
C PRO A 270 -7.60 16.21 21.93
N ALA A 271 -8.63 15.88 22.71
CA ALA A 271 -8.68 14.62 23.45
C ALA A 271 -8.70 13.39 22.52
N ALA A 272 -9.48 13.44 21.43
CA ALA A 272 -9.51 12.40 20.42
C ALA A 272 -8.19 12.30 19.65
N ASP A 273 -7.57 13.45 19.34
CA ASP A 273 -6.25 13.49 18.72
C ASP A 273 -5.18 12.83 19.59
N HIS A 274 -5.20 13.07 20.90
CA HIS A 274 -4.28 12.42 21.83
C HIS A 274 -4.43 10.89 21.80
N ALA A 275 -5.66 10.38 21.93
CA ALA A 275 -5.92 8.94 21.87
C ALA A 275 -5.42 8.32 20.56
N LYS A 276 -5.75 8.94 19.43
CA LYS A 276 -5.36 8.46 18.11
C LYS A 276 -3.86 8.48 17.89
N ALA A 277 -3.15 9.48 18.41
CA ALA A 277 -1.68 9.50 18.37
C ALA A 277 -1.08 8.33 19.17
N VAL A 278 -1.61 8.04 20.38
CA VAL A 278 -1.17 6.90 21.19
C VAL A 278 -1.48 5.57 20.48
N MET A 279 -2.67 5.42 19.91
CA MET A 279 -3.06 4.25 19.11
C MET A 279 -2.12 4.04 17.93
N GLN A 280 -1.77 5.12 17.22
CA GLN A 280 -0.90 5.05 16.04
C GLN A 280 0.50 4.57 16.39
N VAL A 281 1.09 5.11 17.46
CA VAL A 281 2.40 4.67 17.94
C VAL A 281 2.36 3.24 18.46
N ALA A 282 1.28 2.85 19.16
CA ALA A 282 1.11 1.50 19.69
C ALA A 282 0.96 0.43 18.59
N ALA A 283 0.26 0.76 17.49
CA ALA A 283 0.01 -0.16 16.39
C ALA A 283 1.17 -0.24 15.38
N ALA A 284 2.05 0.77 15.32
CA ALA A 284 3.13 0.83 14.34
C ALA A 284 3.99 -0.44 14.35
N GLY A 285 4.16 -1.06 13.18
CA GLY A 285 4.95 -2.29 13.00
C GLY A 285 4.29 -3.57 13.53
N THR A 286 3.18 -3.51 14.25
CA THR A 286 2.51 -4.70 14.83
C THR A 286 1.63 -5.45 13.83
N GLY A 287 1.31 -4.82 12.69
CA GLY A 287 0.35 -5.31 11.69
C GLY A 287 -1.11 -5.01 12.01
N VAL A 288 -1.40 -4.42 13.18
CA VAL A 288 -2.75 -4.00 13.57
C VAL A 288 -3.14 -2.73 12.82
N ARG A 289 -4.33 -2.74 12.21
CA ARG A 289 -4.87 -1.61 11.44
C ARG A 289 -5.50 -0.55 12.34
N LEU A 290 -5.64 0.67 11.82
CA LEU A 290 -6.28 1.77 12.53
C LEU A 290 -7.50 2.25 11.75
N SER A 291 -8.65 2.33 12.43
CA SER A 291 -9.86 2.97 11.94
C SER A 291 -10.21 4.16 12.83
N ASP A 292 -10.38 5.33 12.23
CA ASP A 292 -10.96 6.48 12.92
C ASP A 292 -12.48 6.30 13.08
N GLY A 293 -13.11 7.13 13.91
CA GLY A 293 -14.57 7.13 14.08
C GLY A 293 -15.32 7.77 12.91
N SER A 294 -16.57 8.15 13.15
CA SER A 294 -17.42 8.90 12.22
C SER A 294 -17.93 10.19 12.87
N THR A 295 -18.41 11.10 12.05
CA THR A 295 -19.34 12.15 12.48
C THR A 295 -20.76 11.59 12.63
N ASN A 296 -21.51 12.09 13.62
CA ASN A 296 -22.94 11.85 13.83
C ASN A 296 -23.82 12.84 13.06
N VAL A 297 -23.23 13.81 12.34
CA VAL A 297 -23.95 14.71 11.44
C VAL A 297 -24.22 13.96 10.14
N LEU A 298 -25.44 13.43 10.02
CA LEU A 298 -25.85 12.62 8.87
C LEU A 298 -26.29 13.51 7.69
N PRO A 299 -25.93 13.16 6.45
CA PRO A 299 -26.38 13.84 5.24
C PRO A 299 -27.82 13.44 4.90
N VAL A 300 -28.77 14.04 5.61
CA VAL A 300 -30.22 13.85 5.45
C VAL A 300 -30.89 15.22 5.54
N GLY A 301 -31.90 15.48 4.71
CA GLY A 301 -32.62 16.75 4.70
C GLY A 301 -32.68 17.34 3.30
N ASP A 302 -32.71 18.66 3.22
CA ASP A 302 -32.67 19.34 1.93
C ASP A 302 -31.25 19.38 1.33
N ARG A 303 -31.11 20.00 0.15
CA ARG A 303 -29.81 20.09 -0.53
C ARG A 303 -28.75 20.82 0.30
N ASN A 304 -29.11 21.83 1.09
CA ASN A 304 -28.17 22.57 1.92
C ASN A 304 -27.72 21.74 3.12
N ASP A 305 -28.64 21.00 3.75
CA ASP A 305 -28.33 20.09 4.86
C ASP A 305 -27.34 19.01 4.40
N VAL A 306 -27.65 18.33 3.29
CA VAL A 306 -26.81 17.27 2.73
C VAL A 306 -25.43 17.79 2.33
N ARG A 307 -25.37 18.91 1.60
CA ARG A 307 -24.08 19.51 1.18
C ARG A 307 -23.24 19.98 2.37
N SER A 308 -23.88 20.50 3.43
CA SER A 308 -23.18 20.90 4.65
C SER A 308 -22.61 19.70 5.41
N ALA A 309 -23.37 18.61 5.52
CA ALA A 309 -22.91 17.36 6.10
C ALA A 309 -21.78 16.73 5.27
N TRP A 310 -21.86 16.76 3.93
CA TRP A 310 -20.78 16.30 3.04
C TRP A 310 -19.50 17.12 3.19
N ARG A 311 -19.60 18.44 3.29
CA ARG A 311 -18.45 19.31 3.55
C ARG A 311 -17.77 18.95 4.87
N LEU A 312 -18.54 18.77 5.94
CA LEU A 312 -18.01 18.36 7.24
C LEU A 312 -17.37 16.98 7.17
N HIS A 313 -18.10 15.98 6.67
CA HIS A 313 -17.65 14.60 6.60
C HIS A 313 -16.40 14.46 5.73
N GLY A 314 -16.42 14.99 4.49
CA GLY A 314 -15.28 14.92 3.58
C GLY A 314 -14.01 15.57 4.15
N ARG A 315 -14.15 16.70 4.85
CA ARG A 315 -13.03 17.35 5.55
C ARG A 315 -12.45 16.48 6.66
N LEU A 316 -13.30 15.84 7.47
CA LEU A 316 -12.86 14.94 8.55
C LEU A 316 -12.21 13.66 8.00
N VAL A 317 -12.74 13.10 6.91
CA VAL A 317 -12.13 11.97 6.19
C VAL A 317 -10.73 12.36 5.69
N ARG A 318 -10.61 13.50 4.99
CA ARG A 318 -9.32 13.99 4.49
C ARG A 318 -8.32 14.21 5.62
N ARG A 319 -8.74 14.84 6.72
CA ARG A 319 -7.91 15.04 7.91
C ARG A 319 -7.38 13.71 8.49
N SER A 320 -8.22 12.67 8.49
CA SER A 320 -7.83 11.34 8.99
C SER A 320 -6.74 10.73 8.09
N LEU A 321 -6.93 10.80 6.76
CA LEU A 321 -5.95 10.33 5.76
C LEU A 321 -4.59 11.05 5.88
N GLU A 322 -4.62 12.38 6.03
CA GLU A 322 -3.43 13.21 6.22
C GLU A 322 -2.67 12.87 7.52
N ARG A 323 -3.35 12.30 8.51
CA ARG A 323 -2.77 11.87 9.79
C ARG A 323 -2.43 10.38 9.84
N GLY A 324 -2.57 9.65 8.74
CA GLY A 324 -2.22 8.23 8.65
C GLY A 324 -3.31 7.27 9.14
N PHE A 325 -4.55 7.74 9.31
CA PHE A 325 -5.73 6.89 9.52
C PHE A 325 -6.41 6.68 8.17
N TYR A 326 -6.16 5.53 7.54
CA TYR A 326 -6.62 5.21 6.19
C TYR A 326 -7.99 4.52 6.13
N GLN A 327 -8.56 4.18 7.28
CA GLN A 327 -9.88 3.61 7.45
C GLN A 327 -10.67 4.50 8.43
N GLY A 328 -11.98 4.61 8.24
CA GLY A 328 -12.88 5.30 9.18
C GLY A 328 -14.26 4.65 9.25
N TRP A 329 -15.17 5.18 10.06
CA TRP A 329 -16.54 4.65 10.10
C TRP A 329 -17.47 5.45 9.19
N ASP A 330 -18.52 4.79 8.68
CA ASP A 330 -19.70 5.45 8.13
C ASP A 330 -20.97 4.83 8.74
N LEU A 331 -21.96 5.66 9.06
CA LEU A 331 -23.18 5.28 9.78
C LEU A 331 -24.43 5.31 8.88
N HIS A 332 -24.33 5.91 7.69
CA HIS A 332 -25.47 6.11 6.80
C HIS A 332 -25.04 6.09 5.33
N PRO A 333 -25.85 5.52 4.40
CA PRO A 333 -25.49 5.45 2.98
C PRO A 333 -25.21 6.81 2.32
N GLY A 334 -25.86 7.87 2.80
CA GLY A 334 -25.58 9.23 2.32
C GLY A 334 -24.16 9.74 2.63
N GLN A 335 -23.38 9.09 3.51
CA GLN A 335 -21.98 9.44 3.76
C GLN A 335 -21.02 8.85 2.73
N LEU A 336 -21.43 7.79 2.02
CA LEU A 336 -20.57 7.11 1.03
C LEU A 336 -20.07 8.04 -0.09
N PRO A 337 -20.88 8.97 -0.66
CA PRO A 337 -20.38 9.91 -1.65
C PRO A 337 -19.24 10.78 -1.12
N SER A 338 -19.36 11.33 0.09
CA SER A 338 -18.30 12.17 0.67
C SER A 338 -17.09 11.35 1.15
N ARG A 339 -17.28 10.10 1.59
CA ARG A 339 -16.20 9.14 1.90
C ARG A 339 -15.30 8.91 0.69
N PHE A 340 -15.89 8.42 -0.41
CA PHE A 340 -15.11 8.04 -1.58
C PHE A 340 -14.57 9.25 -2.32
N LEU A 341 -15.32 10.35 -2.41
CA LEU A 341 -14.83 11.58 -3.05
C LEU A 341 -13.61 12.14 -2.32
N ALA A 342 -13.67 12.28 -0.98
CA ALA A 342 -12.54 12.77 -0.20
C ALA A 342 -11.32 11.84 -0.29
N THR A 343 -11.56 10.52 -0.24
CA THR A 343 -10.49 9.51 -0.32
C THR A 343 -9.82 9.49 -1.69
N TYR A 344 -10.61 9.51 -2.77
CA TYR A 344 -10.08 9.46 -4.12
C TYR A 344 -9.36 10.75 -4.48
N ALA A 345 -9.91 11.90 -4.09
CA ALA A 345 -9.25 13.20 -4.26
C ALA A 345 -7.89 13.23 -3.53
N PHE A 346 -7.79 12.70 -2.32
CA PHE A 346 -6.54 12.63 -1.56
C PHE A 346 -5.42 11.90 -2.32
N TYR A 347 -5.71 10.75 -2.94
CA TYR A 347 -4.71 10.02 -3.72
C TYR A 347 -4.41 10.67 -5.07
N ARG A 348 -5.44 11.06 -5.83
CA ARG A 348 -5.29 11.61 -7.18
C ARG A 348 -4.57 12.96 -7.19
N GLU A 349 -4.86 13.83 -6.23
CA GLU A 349 -4.24 15.17 -6.16
C GLU A 349 -2.70 15.08 -6.01
N ARG A 350 -2.18 14.01 -5.40
CA ARG A 350 -0.74 13.82 -5.16
C ARG A 350 -0.09 12.80 -6.06
N LEU A 351 -0.84 12.11 -6.93
CA LEU A 351 -0.31 11.12 -7.87
C LEU A 351 0.85 11.67 -8.71
N PRO A 352 0.73 12.82 -9.43
CA PRO A 352 1.79 13.26 -10.32
C PRO A 352 3.12 13.52 -9.59
N ALA A 353 3.05 14.18 -8.42
CA ALA A 353 4.21 14.49 -7.60
C ALA A 353 4.83 13.23 -6.97
N ALA A 354 4.00 12.30 -6.48
CA ALA A 354 4.49 11.05 -5.89
C ALA A 354 5.16 10.15 -6.94
N ALA A 355 4.55 9.99 -8.12
CA ALA A 355 5.11 9.20 -9.21
C ALA A 355 6.42 9.80 -9.75
N GLN A 356 6.49 11.14 -9.88
CA GLN A 356 7.73 11.82 -10.29
C GLN A 356 8.87 11.58 -9.30
N ARG A 357 8.60 11.69 -8.00
CA ARG A 357 9.62 11.46 -6.95
C ARG A 357 10.13 10.02 -6.91
N LEU A 358 9.26 9.04 -7.13
CA LEU A 358 9.67 7.63 -7.23
C LEU A 358 10.54 7.35 -8.45
N ARG A 359 10.25 7.98 -9.60
CA ARG A 359 11.11 7.90 -10.79
C ARG A 359 12.47 8.52 -10.51
N ALA A 360 12.51 9.74 -9.99
CA ALA A 360 13.75 10.45 -9.66
C ALA A 360 14.65 9.64 -8.70
N TYR A 361 14.08 8.98 -7.68
CA TYR A 361 14.88 8.13 -6.77
C TYR A 361 15.49 6.89 -7.43
N SER A 362 14.85 6.35 -8.48
CA SER A 362 15.33 5.14 -9.18
C SER A 362 16.52 5.43 -10.10
N ASP A 363 16.67 6.69 -10.50
CA ASP A 363 17.81 7.21 -11.22
C ASP A 363 18.89 7.63 -10.21
N GLN A 364 20.14 7.20 -10.42
CA GLN A 364 21.25 7.81 -9.67
C GLN A 364 21.26 9.31 -9.97
N PRO A 365 21.50 10.19 -8.99
CA PRO A 365 21.33 11.63 -9.15
C PRO A 365 22.08 12.11 -10.38
N SER A 366 21.32 12.56 -11.39
CA SER A 366 21.90 13.27 -12.52
C SER A 366 22.29 14.67 -12.05
N ALA A 367 23.37 15.23 -12.59
CA ALA A 367 23.87 16.56 -12.24
C ALA A 367 22.87 17.71 -12.53
N ASP A 368 21.73 17.41 -13.18
CA ASP A 368 20.72 18.37 -13.62
C ASP A 368 19.44 18.35 -12.76
N GLU A 369 19.39 17.63 -11.64
CA GLU A 369 18.21 17.65 -10.75
C GLU A 369 18.07 19.00 -10.02
N PRO A 370 16.85 19.58 -9.99
CA PRO A 370 16.61 20.83 -9.31
C PRO A 370 16.94 20.68 -7.80
N PRO A 371 17.77 21.54 -7.22
CA PRO A 371 18.15 21.42 -5.82
C PRO A 371 16.94 21.71 -4.92
N GLY A 372 16.63 20.80 -4.00
CA GLY A 372 15.71 21.11 -2.90
C GLY A 372 15.09 19.94 -2.13
N LEU A 373 15.12 18.71 -2.65
CA LEU A 373 14.50 17.56 -1.99
C LEU A 373 15.38 16.31 -2.12
N LEU A 374 15.88 15.80 -0.99
CA LEU A 374 16.60 14.52 -0.92
C LEU A 374 15.67 13.47 -0.32
N ASP A 375 15.21 12.53 -1.14
CA ASP A 375 14.36 11.44 -0.68
C ASP A 375 15.22 10.27 -0.14
N GLU A 376 15.01 9.96 1.14
CA GLU A 376 15.62 8.80 1.81
C GLU A 376 14.79 7.52 1.57
N PRO A 377 15.36 6.31 1.77
CA PRO A 377 14.64 5.04 1.58
C PRO A 377 13.29 4.97 2.31
N ALA A 378 13.19 5.57 3.50
CA ALA A 378 11.95 5.62 4.28
C ALA A 378 10.85 6.46 3.57
N THR A 379 11.22 7.60 2.98
CA THR A 379 10.30 8.45 2.22
C THR A 379 9.82 7.75 0.95
N VAL A 380 10.71 7.04 0.27
CA VAL A 380 10.39 6.25 -0.92
C VAL A 380 9.40 5.13 -0.56
N ALA A 381 9.64 4.41 0.54
CA ALA A 381 8.72 3.40 1.04
C ALA A 381 7.34 3.98 1.35
N ALA A 382 7.28 5.18 1.95
CA ALA A 382 6.03 5.89 2.21
C ALA A 382 5.28 6.28 0.92
N LEU A 383 6.00 6.77 -0.10
CA LEU A 383 5.43 7.08 -1.42
C LEU A 383 4.91 5.83 -2.14
N ARG A 384 5.67 4.73 -2.13
CA ARG A 384 5.21 3.43 -2.67
C ARG A 384 3.95 2.96 -1.95
N GLY A 385 3.93 3.01 -0.62
CA GLY A 385 2.76 2.67 0.19
C GLY A 385 1.56 3.58 -0.08
N PHE A 386 1.77 4.87 -0.32
CA PHE A 386 0.73 5.81 -0.69
C PHE A 386 0.07 5.45 -2.03
N LEU A 387 0.86 5.20 -3.07
CA LEU A 387 0.33 4.82 -4.39
C LEU A 387 -0.33 3.43 -4.38
N ALA A 388 0.27 2.45 -3.69
CA ALA A 388 -0.31 1.12 -3.53
C ALA A 388 -1.68 1.17 -2.85
N ARG A 389 -1.86 2.03 -1.82
CA ARG A 389 -3.18 2.23 -1.20
C ARG A 389 -4.18 2.89 -2.15
N GLY A 390 -3.74 3.88 -2.94
CA GLY A 390 -4.59 4.51 -3.95
C GLY A 390 -5.08 3.54 -5.02
N ILE A 391 -4.24 2.58 -5.43
CA ILE A 391 -4.64 1.48 -6.32
C ILE A 391 -5.63 0.55 -5.60
N ALA A 392 -5.28 0.11 -4.39
CA ALA A 392 -6.08 -0.89 -3.65
C ALA A 392 -7.51 -0.43 -3.33
N CYS A 393 -7.74 0.88 -3.18
CA CYS A 393 -9.09 1.42 -2.97
C CYS A 393 -9.81 1.83 -4.27
N GLY A 394 -9.13 1.83 -5.42
CA GLY A 394 -9.68 2.20 -6.73
C GLY A 394 -9.60 3.70 -7.07
N ALA A 395 -8.86 4.49 -6.29
CA ALA A 395 -8.62 5.90 -6.57
C ALA A 395 -7.68 6.12 -7.77
N LEU A 396 -6.74 5.19 -7.95
CA LEU A 396 -5.71 5.19 -8.99
C LEU A 396 -5.78 3.88 -9.77
N ASP A 397 -5.45 3.91 -11.05
CA ASP A 397 -5.18 2.70 -11.82
C ASP A 397 -3.67 2.38 -11.78
N PRO A 398 -3.26 1.10 -11.80
CA PRO A 398 -1.85 0.72 -11.85
C PRO A 398 -1.07 1.41 -12.97
N ASP A 399 -1.72 1.56 -14.14
CA ASP A 399 -1.15 2.19 -15.32
C ASP A 399 -0.92 3.70 -15.15
N GLU A 400 -1.70 4.36 -14.28
CA GLU A 400 -1.50 5.79 -13.95
C GLU A 400 -0.28 5.98 -13.02
N VAL A 401 0.09 4.96 -12.25
CA VAL A 401 1.19 5.00 -11.27
C VAL A 401 2.54 4.76 -11.94
N ASP A 402 2.62 3.80 -12.84
CA ASP A 402 3.80 3.56 -13.69
C ASP A 402 3.42 3.50 -15.18
N PRO A 403 3.24 4.67 -15.83
CA PRO A 403 2.85 4.72 -17.23
C PRO A 403 3.90 4.11 -18.16
N GLY A 404 5.17 4.09 -17.76
CA GLY A 404 6.24 3.49 -18.55
C GLY A 404 6.20 1.96 -18.52
N LEU A 405 5.89 1.36 -17.37
CA LEU A 405 5.61 -0.07 -17.28
C LEU A 405 4.32 -0.44 -18.04
N ALA A 406 3.29 0.39 -17.96
CA ALA A 406 2.05 0.18 -18.71
C ALA A 406 2.29 0.22 -20.23
N GLU A 407 3.05 1.20 -20.72
CA GLU A 407 3.47 1.24 -22.13
C GLU A 407 4.30 0.00 -22.47
N PHE A 408 5.27 -0.39 -21.64
CA PHE A 408 6.08 -1.59 -21.86
C PHE A 408 5.23 -2.86 -21.98
N ASN A 409 4.25 -3.05 -21.10
CA ASN A 409 3.35 -4.20 -21.10
C ASN A 409 2.39 -4.22 -22.31
N SER A 410 1.97 -3.05 -22.80
CA SER A 410 0.96 -2.92 -23.87
C SER A 410 1.53 -2.68 -25.28
N LEU A 411 2.81 -2.33 -25.41
CA LEU A 411 3.45 -2.10 -26.71
C LEU A 411 3.35 -3.35 -27.62
N PRO A 412 3.03 -3.18 -28.92
CA PRO A 412 3.11 -4.27 -29.89
C PRO A 412 4.48 -4.96 -29.83
N GLU A 413 4.49 -6.29 -29.92
CA GLU A 413 5.72 -7.08 -29.75
C GLU A 413 6.86 -6.63 -30.67
N ALA A 414 6.55 -6.31 -31.93
CA ALA A 414 7.54 -5.84 -32.90
C ALA A 414 8.18 -4.50 -32.48
N ASP A 415 7.38 -3.58 -31.94
CA ASP A 415 7.86 -2.27 -31.50
C ASP A 415 8.72 -2.39 -30.25
N LEU A 416 8.28 -3.21 -29.28
CA LEU A 416 9.06 -3.43 -28.06
C LEU A 416 10.36 -4.20 -28.36
N ARG A 417 10.32 -5.23 -29.21
CA ARG A 417 11.53 -5.96 -29.65
C ARG A 417 12.56 -4.98 -30.22
N SER A 418 12.13 -4.09 -31.11
CA SER A 418 13.00 -3.06 -31.70
C SER A 418 13.63 -2.16 -30.63
N ARG A 419 12.86 -1.76 -29.61
CA ARG A 419 13.39 -0.97 -28.48
C ARG A 419 14.40 -1.76 -27.63
N LEU A 420 14.13 -3.04 -27.36
CA LEU A 420 15.01 -3.93 -26.57
C LEU A 420 16.32 -4.22 -27.29
N LEU A 421 16.27 -4.54 -28.59
CA LEU A 421 17.47 -4.77 -29.40
C LEU A 421 18.30 -3.48 -29.55
N ALA A 422 17.67 -2.30 -29.48
CA ALA A 422 18.40 -1.04 -29.39
C ALA A 422 19.09 -0.83 -28.02
N CYS A 423 18.61 -1.47 -26.95
CA CYS A 423 19.31 -1.48 -25.65
C CYS A 423 20.56 -2.36 -25.73
N CYS A 424 20.40 -3.58 -26.23
CA CYS A 424 21.47 -4.55 -26.44
C CYS A 424 21.06 -5.51 -27.57
N ASP A 425 21.91 -5.68 -28.59
CA ASP A 425 21.63 -6.51 -29.77
C ASP A 425 21.82 -8.01 -29.47
N VAL A 426 20.97 -8.53 -28.58
CA VAL A 426 20.93 -9.92 -28.16
C VAL A 426 19.48 -10.42 -28.21
N GLU A 427 19.17 -11.23 -29.22
CA GLU A 427 17.80 -11.72 -29.47
C GLU A 427 17.24 -12.55 -28.30
N SER A 428 18.05 -13.43 -27.70
CA SER A 428 17.62 -14.27 -26.57
C SER A 428 17.22 -13.44 -25.34
N TRP A 429 17.85 -12.28 -25.16
CA TRP A 429 17.54 -11.34 -24.09
C TRP A 429 16.23 -10.59 -24.35
N ALA A 430 16.03 -10.12 -25.58
CA ALA A 430 14.76 -9.52 -26.00
C ALA A 430 13.61 -10.53 -25.88
N ASP A 431 13.81 -11.78 -26.31
CA ASP A 431 12.84 -12.88 -26.18
C ASP A 431 12.45 -13.13 -24.72
N ALA A 432 13.44 -13.22 -23.82
CA ALA A 432 13.21 -13.46 -22.41
C ALA A 432 12.35 -12.35 -21.77
N LEU A 433 12.57 -11.10 -22.17
CA LEU A 433 11.81 -9.94 -21.69
C LEU A 433 10.40 -9.89 -22.26
N LEU A 434 10.23 -10.20 -23.55
CA LEU A 434 8.92 -10.24 -24.20
C LEU A 434 8.02 -11.34 -23.64
N MET A 435 8.59 -12.53 -23.40
CA MET A 435 7.89 -13.68 -22.82
C MET A 435 7.46 -13.47 -21.37
N GLY A 436 8.17 -12.61 -20.62
CA GLY A 436 7.82 -12.32 -19.22
C GLY A 436 6.65 -11.34 -19.07
N ARG A 437 6.14 -10.74 -20.16
CA ARG A 437 4.99 -9.84 -20.09
C ARG A 437 3.68 -10.61 -19.80
N PRO A 438 2.73 -9.99 -19.07
CA PRO A 438 2.83 -8.69 -18.42
C PRO A 438 3.59 -8.78 -17.08
N TYR A 439 4.43 -7.77 -16.82
CA TYR A 439 5.11 -7.62 -15.53
C TYR A 439 4.22 -6.89 -14.52
N ALA A 440 4.31 -7.24 -13.24
CA ALA A 440 3.48 -6.67 -12.17
C ALA A 440 4.09 -5.40 -11.59
N THR A 441 5.41 -5.31 -11.54
CA THR A 441 6.16 -4.15 -11.02
C THR A 441 7.24 -3.69 -11.98
N ARG A 442 7.73 -2.48 -11.77
CA ARG A 442 8.84 -1.88 -12.53
C ARG A 442 10.15 -2.64 -12.34
N ASP A 443 10.32 -3.26 -11.18
CA ASP A 443 11.54 -3.98 -10.82
C ASP A 443 11.57 -5.35 -11.55
N ASP A 444 10.42 -6.00 -11.77
CA ASP A 444 10.31 -7.31 -12.43
C ASP A 444 11.00 -7.40 -13.81
N PRO A 445 10.77 -6.49 -14.79
CA PRO A 445 11.46 -6.56 -16.08
C PRO A 445 12.96 -6.30 -15.94
N VAL A 446 13.40 -5.51 -14.96
CA VAL A 446 14.82 -5.24 -14.72
C VAL A 446 15.51 -6.47 -14.12
N GLU A 447 14.86 -7.15 -13.17
CA GLU A 447 15.35 -8.41 -12.59
C GLU A 447 15.41 -9.51 -13.65
N ARG A 448 14.37 -9.63 -14.47
CA ARG A 448 14.32 -10.60 -15.56
C ARG A 448 15.40 -10.33 -16.62
N ALA A 449 15.63 -9.07 -16.96
CA ALA A 449 16.71 -8.66 -17.84
C ALA A 449 18.09 -8.99 -17.27
N ASP A 450 18.27 -8.80 -15.95
CA ASP A 450 19.54 -9.10 -15.29
C ASP A 450 19.85 -10.59 -15.31
N GLU A 451 18.86 -11.41 -14.98
CA GLU A 451 18.94 -12.87 -15.03
C GLU A 451 19.28 -13.34 -16.45
N ALA A 452 18.55 -12.86 -17.46
CA ALA A 452 18.79 -13.24 -18.86
C ALA A 452 20.20 -12.82 -19.31
N ALA A 453 20.67 -11.63 -18.93
CA ALA A 453 21.99 -11.14 -19.32
C ALA A 453 23.15 -11.96 -18.71
N ARG A 454 22.96 -12.58 -17.55
CA ARG A 454 23.95 -13.48 -16.95
C ARG A 454 24.14 -14.79 -17.70
N SER A 455 23.22 -15.11 -18.63
CA SER A 455 23.26 -16.33 -19.45
C SER A 455 23.77 -16.11 -20.87
N TRP A 456 24.23 -14.90 -21.22
CA TRP A 456 24.75 -14.61 -22.56
C TRP A 456 25.96 -15.48 -22.93
N THR A 457 25.90 -15.98 -24.16
CA THR A 457 27.00 -16.69 -24.80
C THR A 457 28.07 -15.73 -25.34
N ALA A 458 29.29 -16.23 -25.57
CA ALA A 458 30.37 -15.43 -26.14
C ALA A 458 29.98 -14.80 -27.49
N ASP A 459 29.31 -15.55 -28.37
CA ASP A 459 28.86 -15.09 -29.69
C ASP A 459 27.78 -13.99 -29.61
N GLU A 460 26.95 -14.00 -28.58
CA GLU A 460 25.97 -12.93 -28.33
C GLU A 460 26.65 -11.67 -27.81
N VAL A 461 27.62 -11.81 -26.90
CA VAL A 461 28.41 -10.67 -26.41
C VAL A 461 29.21 -10.04 -27.56
N GLU A 462 29.85 -10.84 -28.41
CA GLU A 462 30.61 -10.35 -29.57
C GLU A 462 29.74 -9.59 -30.56
N ARG A 463 28.55 -10.14 -30.89
CA ARG A 463 27.59 -9.45 -31.78
C ARG A 463 27.11 -8.14 -31.18
N ALA A 464 26.72 -8.14 -29.91
CA ALA A 464 26.29 -6.93 -29.23
C ALA A 464 27.39 -5.87 -29.22
N LEU A 465 28.65 -6.26 -28.93
CA LEU A 465 29.82 -5.38 -28.95
C LEU A 465 30.05 -4.70 -30.30
N ALA A 466 29.79 -5.38 -31.42
CA ALA A 466 29.97 -4.81 -32.75
C ALA A 466 29.09 -3.58 -33.00
N ALA A 467 28.00 -3.41 -32.25
CA ALA A 467 27.13 -2.24 -32.30
C ALA A 467 27.58 -1.07 -31.41
N HIS A 468 28.67 -1.22 -30.61
CA HIS A 468 29.16 -0.18 -29.70
C HIS A 468 30.24 0.70 -30.34
N PRO A 469 30.10 2.04 -30.29
CA PRO A 469 31.14 2.96 -30.72
C PRO A 469 32.30 3.01 -29.72
N ARG A 470 33.49 3.42 -30.19
CA ARG A 470 34.67 3.64 -29.35
C ARG A 470 34.43 4.72 -28.29
N ILE A 471 34.96 4.52 -27.09
CA ILE A 471 34.94 5.52 -26.01
C ILE A 471 35.82 6.73 -26.40
N GLY A 472 35.22 7.92 -26.46
CA GLY A 472 35.91 9.17 -26.80
C GLY A 472 35.77 9.62 -28.27
N GLU A 473 35.15 8.82 -29.14
CA GLU A 473 34.75 9.24 -30.50
C GLU A 473 33.27 9.65 -30.51
N ARG A 474 32.90 10.69 -31.29
CA ARG A 474 31.48 11.07 -31.44
C ARG A 474 30.74 9.97 -32.19
N ALA A 475 29.77 9.32 -31.55
CA ALA A 475 28.87 8.39 -32.22
C ALA A 475 28.16 9.07 -33.40
N GLY A 476 28.41 8.58 -34.62
CA GLY A 476 27.79 9.09 -35.84
C GLY A 476 26.32 8.66 -35.96
N GLY A 477 25.45 9.59 -36.39
CA GLY A 477 24.02 9.32 -36.67
C GLY A 477 23.04 9.83 -35.61
N ASP A 478 21.76 9.89 -36.00
CA ASP A 478 20.64 10.47 -35.22
C ASP A 478 19.74 9.43 -34.52
N GLY A 479 20.03 8.13 -34.71
CA GLY A 479 19.27 7.02 -34.14
C GLY A 479 19.33 6.91 -32.61
N ARG A 480 18.44 6.09 -32.03
CA ARG A 480 18.26 5.92 -30.57
C ARG A 480 19.54 5.47 -29.86
N THR A 481 20.22 4.46 -30.39
CA THR A 481 21.50 3.95 -29.87
C THR A 481 22.59 5.01 -29.84
N ALA A 482 22.68 5.87 -30.88
CA ALA A 482 23.65 6.95 -30.95
C ALA A 482 23.36 8.07 -29.92
N ARG A 483 22.08 8.35 -29.64
CA ARG A 483 21.68 9.31 -28.58
C ARG A 483 22.03 8.80 -27.19
N TRP A 484 21.76 7.53 -26.89
CA TRP A 484 22.10 6.93 -25.59
C TRP A 484 23.62 6.88 -25.37
N SER A 485 24.40 6.45 -26.36
CA SER A 485 25.86 6.44 -26.28
C SER A 485 26.45 7.83 -26.02
N ARG A 486 25.89 8.91 -26.59
CA ARG A 486 26.33 10.29 -26.31
C ARG A 486 26.04 10.74 -24.88
N ALA A 487 24.88 10.38 -24.34
CA ALA A 487 24.52 10.67 -22.95
C ALA A 487 25.40 9.90 -21.96
N GLU A 488 25.62 8.61 -22.22
CA GLU A 488 26.46 7.70 -21.42
C GLU A 488 27.94 8.14 -21.34
N GLN A 489 28.45 8.80 -22.39
CA GLN A 489 29.84 9.28 -22.46
C GLN A 489 29.99 10.78 -22.17
N SER A 490 28.97 11.45 -21.63
CA SER A 490 28.96 12.90 -21.40
C SER A 490 30.06 13.41 -20.44
N GLY A 491 30.58 12.54 -19.56
CA GLY A 491 31.68 12.80 -18.63
C GLY A 491 33.09 12.49 -19.17
N VAL A 492 33.22 11.97 -20.39
CA VAL A 492 34.52 11.71 -21.03
C VAL A 492 35.16 13.03 -21.48
N SER A 493 36.42 13.26 -21.11
CA SER A 493 37.06 14.58 -20.92
C SER A 493 37.14 15.48 -22.17
N ARG A 494 37.22 16.79 -21.88
CA ARG A 494 37.50 17.93 -22.77
C ARG A 494 38.99 18.35 -22.78
N ASP A 495 39.83 17.69 -21.99
CA ASP A 495 41.28 17.92 -21.98
C ASP A 495 41.99 17.05 -23.04
N MET A 496 43.03 17.60 -23.68
CA MET A 496 43.70 16.93 -24.79
C MET A 496 44.58 15.75 -24.37
N SER A 497 45.22 15.78 -23.19
CA SER A 497 46.20 14.77 -22.79
C SER A 497 45.55 13.46 -22.34
N THR A 498 44.42 13.53 -21.63
CA THR A 498 43.61 12.37 -21.25
C THR A 498 42.93 11.75 -22.47
N ALA A 499 42.47 12.58 -23.43
CA ALA A 499 41.90 12.09 -24.69
C ALA A 499 42.93 11.32 -25.53
N GLU A 500 44.17 11.82 -25.65
CA GLU A 500 45.26 11.13 -26.34
C GLU A 500 45.66 9.81 -25.64
N ALA A 501 45.71 9.81 -24.30
CA ALA A 501 46.01 8.62 -23.52
C ALA A 501 44.92 7.55 -23.67
N LEU A 502 43.63 7.94 -23.62
CA LEU A 502 42.50 7.05 -23.88
C LEU A 502 42.54 6.51 -25.31
N ALA A 503 42.79 7.35 -26.32
CA ALA A 503 42.88 6.90 -27.71
C ALA A 503 44.01 5.88 -27.93
N THR A 504 45.16 6.08 -27.27
CA THR A 504 46.29 5.15 -27.34
C THR A 504 45.97 3.83 -26.67
N ALA A 505 45.46 3.86 -25.44
CA ALA A 505 45.11 2.66 -24.71
C ALA A 505 43.94 1.88 -25.35
N ASN A 506 42.98 2.55 -25.99
CA ASN A 506 41.92 1.91 -26.78
C ASN A 506 42.50 1.10 -27.96
N ARG A 507 43.48 1.66 -28.70
CA ARG A 507 44.15 0.94 -29.80
C ARG A 507 44.93 -0.27 -29.30
N GLU A 508 45.63 -0.14 -28.17
CA GLU A 508 46.34 -1.26 -27.55
C GLU A 508 45.37 -2.37 -27.11
N TYR A 509 44.22 -1.97 -26.56
CA TYR A 509 43.18 -2.89 -26.14
C TYR A 509 42.57 -3.65 -27.33
N GLU A 510 42.20 -2.95 -28.40
CA GLU A 510 41.70 -3.56 -29.64
C GLU A 510 42.72 -4.52 -30.24
N ALA A 511 44.00 -4.15 -30.28
CA ALA A 511 45.06 -5.00 -30.81
C ALA A 511 45.26 -6.29 -30.00
N ARG A 512 45.00 -6.25 -28.69
CA ARG A 512 45.17 -7.39 -27.79
C ARG A 512 43.95 -8.32 -27.76
N PHE A 513 42.75 -7.75 -27.67
CA PHE A 513 41.53 -8.51 -27.42
C PHE A 513 40.63 -8.66 -28.67
N GLY A 514 40.93 -7.94 -29.75
CA GLY A 514 40.22 -8.06 -31.03
C GLY A 514 38.88 -7.33 -31.11
N HIS A 515 38.49 -6.61 -30.05
CA HIS A 515 37.25 -5.85 -29.98
C HIS A 515 37.46 -4.52 -29.24
N VAL A 516 36.49 -3.60 -29.37
CA VAL A 516 36.52 -2.30 -28.70
C VAL A 516 36.52 -2.45 -27.17
N PHE A 517 37.13 -1.50 -26.48
CA PHE A 517 37.00 -1.39 -25.03
C PHE A 517 35.58 -0.97 -24.65
N LEU A 518 34.94 -1.78 -23.80
CA LEU A 518 33.58 -1.52 -23.32
C LEU A 518 33.59 -1.31 -21.81
N ILE A 519 33.03 -0.20 -21.35
CA ILE A 519 32.76 0.08 -19.95
C ILE A 519 31.44 0.85 -19.85
N CYS A 520 30.66 0.56 -18.81
CA CYS A 520 29.54 1.39 -18.42
C CYS A 520 30.04 2.74 -17.91
N ALA A 521 30.17 3.72 -18.82
CA ALA A 521 30.75 5.03 -18.54
C ALA A 521 29.86 5.96 -17.68
N SER A 522 28.61 5.58 -17.41
CA SER A 522 27.67 6.37 -16.62
C SER A 522 28.23 6.65 -15.22
N GLY A 523 28.37 7.94 -14.87
CA GLY A 523 28.87 8.38 -13.56
C GLY A 523 30.40 8.35 -13.41
N LEU A 524 31.15 7.91 -14.43
CA LEU A 524 32.62 7.85 -14.38
C LEU A 524 33.26 9.06 -15.08
N GLY A 525 34.32 9.59 -14.49
CA GLY A 525 35.22 10.53 -15.12
C GLY A 525 36.20 9.86 -16.08
N ALA A 526 36.74 10.62 -17.03
CA ALA A 526 37.71 10.10 -18.01
C ALA A 526 38.98 9.48 -17.39
N GLY A 527 39.42 9.98 -16.23
CA GLY A 527 40.55 9.43 -15.48
C GLY A 527 40.28 8.02 -14.96
N GLU A 528 39.10 7.79 -14.38
CA GLU A 528 38.66 6.49 -13.88
C GLU A 528 38.50 5.47 -15.01
N ILE A 529 37.97 5.93 -16.16
CA ILE A 529 37.86 5.12 -17.37
C ILE A 529 39.24 4.70 -17.87
N LEU A 530 40.21 5.63 -17.92
CA LEU A 530 41.58 5.34 -18.35
C LEU A 530 42.31 4.39 -17.39
N GLU A 531 42.09 4.53 -16.08
CA GLU A 531 42.64 3.64 -15.07
C GLU A 531 42.07 2.21 -15.22
N SER A 532 40.74 2.10 -15.38
CA SER A 532 40.07 0.83 -15.64
C SER A 532 40.58 0.16 -16.92
N LEU A 533 40.74 0.93 -18.00
CA LEU A 533 41.30 0.46 -19.27
C LEU A 533 42.73 -0.09 -19.11
N ARG A 534 43.60 0.64 -18.39
CA ARG A 534 44.98 0.20 -18.12
C ARG A 534 45.04 -1.05 -17.25
N LEU A 535 44.19 -1.14 -16.23
CA LEU A 535 44.07 -2.34 -15.41
C LEU A 535 43.63 -3.53 -16.25
N ARG A 536 42.60 -3.36 -17.09
CA ARG A 536 42.02 -4.43 -17.92
C ARG A 536 42.98 -4.91 -19.02
N LEU A 537 43.89 -4.05 -19.50
CA LEU A 537 45.02 -4.47 -20.33
C LEU A 537 45.94 -5.48 -19.64
N THR A 538 45.91 -5.63 -18.31
CA THR A 538 46.69 -6.67 -17.61
C THR A 538 45.98 -8.03 -17.51
N HIS A 539 44.66 -8.08 -17.81
CA HIS A 539 43.87 -9.30 -17.68
C HIS A 539 44.20 -10.37 -18.73
N GLY A 540 43.98 -11.64 -18.36
CA GLY A 540 43.90 -12.74 -19.30
C GLY A 540 42.58 -12.71 -20.11
N PRO A 541 42.53 -13.30 -21.32
CA PRO A 541 41.34 -13.24 -22.19
C PRO A 541 40.04 -13.71 -21.54
N GLU A 542 40.08 -14.78 -20.74
CA GLU A 542 38.88 -15.31 -20.06
C GLU A 542 38.34 -14.36 -18.98
N THR A 543 39.24 -13.78 -18.19
CA THR A 543 38.86 -12.77 -17.19
C THR A 543 38.25 -11.55 -17.87
N GLU A 544 38.86 -11.10 -18.97
CA GLU A 544 38.39 -9.92 -19.69
C GLU A 544 37.03 -10.16 -20.35
N ALA A 545 36.82 -11.32 -20.97
CA ALA A 545 35.52 -11.68 -21.54
C ALA A 545 34.39 -11.62 -20.50
N ARG A 546 34.65 -12.10 -19.27
CA ARG A 546 33.70 -11.99 -18.16
C ARG A 546 33.42 -10.55 -17.74
N VAL A 547 34.47 -9.71 -17.67
CA VAL A 547 34.32 -8.29 -17.32
C VAL A 547 33.52 -7.57 -18.41
N VAL A 548 33.81 -7.80 -19.69
CA VAL A 548 33.11 -7.20 -20.82
C VAL A 548 31.63 -7.57 -20.85
N ALA A 549 31.30 -8.84 -20.62
CA ALA A 549 29.90 -9.28 -20.51
C ALA A 549 29.18 -8.57 -19.35
N ASP A 550 29.84 -8.39 -18.21
CA ASP A 550 29.28 -7.67 -17.06
C ASP A 550 29.07 -6.17 -17.34
N GLU A 551 30.01 -5.52 -18.03
CA GLU A 551 29.87 -4.13 -18.47
C GLU A 551 28.75 -3.95 -19.49
N LEU A 552 28.61 -4.89 -20.42
CA LEU A 552 27.51 -4.90 -21.39
C LEU A 552 26.16 -5.09 -20.69
N ARG A 553 26.08 -5.98 -19.69
CA ARG A 553 24.90 -6.17 -18.84
C ARG A 553 24.50 -4.87 -18.15
N LYS A 554 25.45 -4.16 -17.52
CA LYS A 554 25.19 -2.87 -16.87
C LYS A 554 24.60 -1.84 -17.85
N ILE A 555 25.16 -1.74 -19.06
CA ILE A 555 24.67 -0.82 -20.10
C ILE A 555 23.26 -1.21 -20.56
N ALA A 556 23.01 -2.50 -20.80
CA ALA A 556 21.70 -3.00 -21.22
C ALA A 556 20.62 -2.68 -20.17
N LEU A 557 20.90 -2.90 -18.89
CA LEU A 557 19.99 -2.58 -17.79
C LEU A 557 19.74 -1.07 -17.66
N LEU A 558 20.77 -0.24 -17.79
CA LEU A 558 20.62 1.23 -17.79
C LEU A 558 19.74 1.71 -18.95
N ARG A 559 19.89 1.13 -20.13
CA ARG A 559 19.07 1.48 -21.30
C ARG A 559 17.64 0.95 -21.18
N LEU A 560 17.44 -0.24 -20.60
CA LEU A 560 16.11 -0.78 -20.31
C LEU A 560 15.33 0.14 -19.37
N LYS A 561 15.97 0.64 -18.31
CA LYS A 561 15.36 1.64 -17.42
C LYS A 561 14.85 2.86 -18.18
N LYS A 562 15.63 3.38 -19.14
CA LYS A 562 15.20 4.47 -20.03
C LYS A 562 14.05 4.09 -20.98
N VAL A 563 13.86 2.80 -21.31
CA VAL A 563 12.68 2.35 -22.07
C VAL A 563 11.42 2.33 -21.19
N LEU A 564 11.59 2.12 -19.88
CA LEU A 564 10.53 2.21 -18.86
C LEU A 564 10.26 3.66 -18.41
N ASP A 565 10.99 4.65 -18.91
CA ASP A 565 10.79 6.09 -18.64
C ASP A 565 10.47 6.82 -19.95
N PRO A 566 9.19 6.85 -20.37
CA PRO A 566 8.78 7.43 -21.66
C PRO A 566 8.97 8.94 -21.80
#